data_AF-A0A3G2EBK7-F1
#
_entry.id   AF-A0A3G2EBK7-F1
#
_cell.length_a   1.000
_cell.length_b   1.000
_cell.length_c   1.000
_cell.angle_alpha   90.00
_cell.angle_beta   90.00
_cell.angle_gamma   90.00
#
_symmetry.space_group_name_H-M   'P 1'
#
loop_
_entity.id
_entity.type
_entity.pdbx_description
1 polymer ?
#
loop_
_entity_poly.entity_id
_entity_poly.type
_entity_poly.pdbx_seq_one_letter_code
_entity_poly.pdbx_strand_id
1 'polypeptide(L)'
;MSDHKALIESLGGATKLAERLGYDKQGGVQRVQNWTVRGVPPKVQLAHPEIFFRQAEAAALRRDTNLAPDPSHEDRHPAIINGAFDALPASADIVIDVGAKP
;
A
#
# COMPACT_ATOMS: atom_id res chain seq x y z
N MET A 1 16.21 -10.96 0.80
CA MET A 1 16.92 -10.78 -0.49
C MET A 1 16.08 -9.85 -1.33
N SER A 2 16.63 -8.72 -1.79
CA SER A 2 15.87 -7.81 -2.65
C SER A 2 15.69 -8.45 -4.02
N ASP A 3 14.46 -8.88 -4.33
CA ASP A 3 14.11 -9.51 -5.61
C ASP A 3 14.09 -8.46 -6.74
N HIS A 4 15.28 -8.04 -7.17
CA HIS A 4 15.47 -7.18 -8.33
C HIS A 4 14.84 -7.80 -9.59
N LYS A 5 14.83 -9.14 -9.67
CA LYS A 5 14.12 -9.87 -10.72
C LYS A 5 12.62 -9.52 -10.73
N ALA A 6 11.93 -9.63 -9.60
CA ALA A 6 10.51 -9.31 -9.49
C ALA A 6 10.23 -7.82 -9.80
N LEU A 7 11.12 -6.93 -9.35
CA LEU A 7 11.04 -5.50 -9.67
C LEU A 7 11.15 -5.27 -11.18
N ILE A 8 12.16 -5.84 -11.84
CA ILE A 8 12.36 -5.71 -13.29
C ILE A 8 11.19 -6.31 -14.06
N GLU A 9 10.66 -7.46 -13.62
CA GLU A 9 9.45 -8.07 -14.21
C GLU A 9 8.23 -7.16 -14.05
N SER A 10 8.01 -6.54 -12.89
CA SER A 10 6.91 -5.59 -12.65
C SER A 10 7.00 -4.32 -13.51
N LEU A 11 8.22 -3.93 -13.90
CA LEU A 11 8.48 -2.80 -14.80
C LEU A 11 8.27 -3.17 -16.29
N GLY A 12 7.84 -4.41 -16.57
CA GLY A 12 7.58 -4.93 -17.91
C GLY A 12 8.73 -5.73 -18.51
N GLY A 13 9.71 -6.14 -17.68
CA GLY A 13 10.84 -6.98 -18.07
C GLY A 13 12.08 -6.20 -18.50
N ALA A 14 13.18 -6.93 -18.70
CA ALA A 14 14.49 -6.36 -19.00
C ALA A 14 14.52 -5.50 -20.28
N THR A 15 13.75 -5.89 -21.30
CA THR A 15 13.67 -5.16 -22.58
C THR A 15 13.01 -3.78 -22.41
N LYS A 16 11.81 -3.73 -21.82
CA LYS A 16 11.11 -2.47 -21.56
C LYS A 16 11.89 -1.57 -20.61
N LEU A 17 12.55 -2.15 -19.62
CA LEU A 17 13.39 -1.38 -18.71
C LEU A 17 14.61 -0.79 -19.42
N ALA A 18 15.28 -1.55 -20.29
CA ALA A 18 16.41 -1.04 -21.08
C ALA A 18 15.99 0.10 -22.02
N GLU A 19 14.82 -0.01 -22.65
CA GLU A 19 14.24 1.05 -23.50
C GLU A 19 13.93 2.32 -22.70
N ARG A 20 13.32 2.19 -21.51
CA ARG A 20 13.04 3.32 -20.62
C ARG A 20 14.29 4.01 -20.11
N LEU A 21 15.37 3.25 -19.89
CA LEU A 21 16.67 3.78 -19.48
C LEU A 21 17.49 4.35 -20.65
N GLY A 22 16.98 4.28 -21.89
CA GLY A 22 17.67 4.77 -23.08
C GLY A 22 18.93 3.97 -23.43
N TYR A 23 19.03 2.71 -23.00
CA TYR A 23 20.15 1.87 -23.41
C TYR A 23 20.01 1.40 -24.85
N ASP A 24 21.16 1.24 -25.51
CA ASP A 24 21.20 0.73 -26.87
C ASP A 24 20.63 -0.69 -26.97
N LYS A 25 19.98 -0.99 -28.09
CA LYS A 25 19.41 -2.32 -28.36
C LYS A 25 20.50 -3.40 -28.40
N GLN A 26 21.73 -3.05 -28.79
CA GLN A 26 22.90 -3.91 -28.70
C GLN A 26 23.47 -3.89 -27.29
N GLY A 27 22.99 -4.81 -26.44
CA GLY A 27 23.58 -5.11 -25.14
C GLY A 27 22.95 -4.40 -23.93
N GLY A 28 22.08 -3.41 -24.13
CA GLY A 28 21.28 -2.80 -23.07
C GLY A 28 20.41 -3.83 -22.34
N VAL A 29 19.71 -4.68 -23.09
CA VAL A 29 18.86 -5.74 -22.54
C VAL A 29 19.69 -6.76 -21.74
N GLN A 30 20.84 -7.19 -22.27
CA GLN A 30 21.74 -8.13 -21.58
C GLN A 30 22.26 -7.53 -20.26
N ARG A 31 22.56 -6.23 -20.25
CA ARG A 31 23.00 -5.52 -19.05
C ARG A 31 21.92 -5.53 -17.97
N VAL A 32 20.67 -5.23 -18.34
CA VAL A 32 19.53 -5.28 -17.41
C VAL A 32 19.24 -6.71 -16.96
N GLN A 33 19.36 -7.69 -17.85
CA GLN A 33 19.24 -9.11 -17.49
C GLN A 33 20.27 -9.50 -16.42
N ASN A 34 21.51 -9.04 -16.54
CA ASN A 34 22.55 -9.30 -15.54
C ASN A 34 22.21 -8.69 -14.16
N TRP A 35 21.42 -7.62 -14.08
CA TRP A 35 20.99 -7.04 -12.81
C TRP A 35 19.99 -7.91 -12.06
N THR A 36 19.27 -8.80 -12.74
CA THR A 36 18.37 -9.76 -12.06
C THR A 36 19.14 -10.71 -11.14
N VAL A 37 20.40 -11.01 -11.49
CA VAL A 37 21.29 -11.91 -10.73
C VAL A 37 22.24 -11.12 -9.83
N ARG A 38 22.83 -10.02 -10.33
CA ARG A 38 23.86 -9.24 -9.61
C ARG A 38 23.31 -8.09 -8.76
N GLY A 39 22.06 -7.72 -8.96
CA GLY A 39 21.47 -6.49 -8.41
C GLY A 39 21.61 -5.29 -9.35
N VAL A 40 20.72 -4.31 -9.17
CA VAL A 40 20.72 -3.08 -9.95
C VAL A 40 21.76 -2.11 -9.35
N PRO A 41 22.66 -1.52 -10.16
CA PRO A 41 23.65 -0.57 -9.65
C PRO A 41 22.99 0.62 -8.92
N PRO A 42 23.44 0.99 -7.72
CA PRO A 42 22.85 2.11 -6.96
C PRO A 42 22.83 3.43 -7.75
N LYS A 43 23.88 3.69 -8.54
CA LYS A 43 23.97 4.86 -9.42
C LYS A 43 22.80 4.96 -10.39
N VAL A 44 22.32 3.83 -10.93
CA VAL A 44 21.19 3.81 -11.87
C VAL A 44 19.87 4.06 -11.13
N GLN A 45 19.72 3.48 -9.94
CA GLN A 45 18.52 3.68 -9.12
C GLN A 45 18.35 5.16 -8.72
N LEU A 46 19.45 5.82 -8.36
CA LEU A 46 19.47 7.24 -8.01
C LEU A 46 19.32 8.17 -9.22
N ALA A 47 19.76 7.74 -10.40
CA ALA A 47 19.58 8.51 -11.64
C ALA A 47 18.14 8.44 -12.16
N HIS A 48 17.41 7.36 -11.83
CA HIS A 48 16.04 7.13 -12.29
C HIS A 48 15.07 6.86 -11.12
N PRO A 49 14.95 7.79 -10.16
CA PRO A 49 14.06 7.62 -9.02
C PRO A 49 12.61 7.41 -9.45
N GLU A 50 12.19 8.01 -10.56
CA GLU A 50 10.85 7.89 -11.14
C GLU A 50 10.49 6.48 -11.62
N ILE A 51 11.49 5.64 -11.89
CA ILE A 51 11.32 4.24 -12.34
C ILE A 51 11.37 3.30 -11.15
N PHE A 52 12.38 3.46 -10.28
CA PHE A 52 12.65 2.51 -9.19
C PHE A 52 11.90 2.82 -7.88
N PHE A 53 11.54 4.09 -7.62
CA PHE A 53 10.95 4.52 -6.34
C PHE A 53 9.48 4.96 -6.43
N ARG A 54 8.89 5.09 -7.63
CA ARG A 54 7.48 5.50 -7.81
C ARG A 54 6.46 4.56 -7.13
N GLN A 55 6.83 3.30 -6.86
CA GLN A 55 5.97 2.38 -6.10
C GLN A 55 5.83 2.77 -4.62
N ALA A 56 6.84 3.42 -4.03
CA ALA A 56 6.75 3.93 -2.67
C ALA A 56 5.81 5.15 -2.58
N GLU A 57 5.79 6.00 -3.60
CA GLU A 57 4.96 7.19 -3.66
C GLU A 57 3.47 6.85 -3.84
N ALA A 58 3.13 5.89 -4.70
CA ALA A 58 1.76 5.40 -4.83
C ALA A 58 1.25 4.64 -3.60
N ALA A 59 2.13 4.11 -2.75
CA ALA A 59 1.77 3.55 -1.45
C ALA A 59 1.67 4.64 -0.37
N ALA A 60 2.50 5.69 -0.43
CA ALA A 60 2.45 6.83 0.47
C ALA A 60 1.21 7.71 0.25
N LEU A 61 0.81 7.95 -1.01
CA LEU A 61 -0.40 8.68 -1.41
C LEU A 61 -1.72 7.91 -1.18
N ARG A 62 -1.63 6.69 -0.63
CA ARG A 62 -2.81 5.98 -0.08
C ARG A 62 -2.92 6.13 1.43
N ARG A 63 -1.88 6.62 2.11
CA ARG A 63 -1.87 6.79 3.57
C ARG A 63 -2.35 8.17 4.00
N ASP A 64 -2.13 9.18 3.19
CA ASP A 64 -2.60 10.56 3.36
C ASP A 64 -4.13 10.71 3.22
N THR A 65 -4.76 9.91 2.36
CA THR A 65 -6.22 9.93 2.15
C THR A 65 -7.03 9.22 3.25
N ASN A 66 -6.38 8.55 4.20
CA ASN A 66 -7.03 7.96 5.39
C ASN A 66 -6.75 8.77 6.67
N LEU A 67 -6.44 10.07 6.52
CA LEU A 67 -6.76 11.03 7.56
C LEU A 67 -8.21 11.43 7.32
N ALA A 68 -9.13 10.79 8.04
CA ALA A 68 -10.51 11.28 8.13
C ALA A 68 -10.49 12.79 8.38
N PRO A 69 -11.39 13.59 7.78
CA PRO A 69 -11.57 14.97 8.23
C PRO A 69 -11.80 14.90 9.74
N ASP A 70 -10.97 15.59 10.50
CA ASP A 70 -11.11 15.70 11.94
C ASP A 70 -12.55 16.15 12.25
N PRO A 71 -13.40 15.30 12.87
CA PRO A 71 -14.76 15.70 13.22
C PRO A 71 -14.79 16.71 14.39
N SER A 72 -13.66 17.20 14.88
CA SER A 72 -13.60 18.07 16.06
C SER A 72 -14.04 19.52 15.85
N HIS A 73 -14.54 19.92 14.66
CA HIS A 73 -14.99 21.30 14.43
C HIS A 73 -16.50 21.51 14.24
N GLU A 74 -17.30 20.45 14.13
CA GLU A 74 -18.75 20.58 13.94
C GLU A 74 -19.49 19.69 14.94
N ASP A 75 -19.73 20.20 16.15
CA ASP A 75 -20.94 19.93 16.95
C ASP A 75 -20.79 20.47 18.39
N ARG A 76 -20.56 21.79 18.51
CA ARG A 76 -20.95 22.50 19.73
C ARG A 76 -22.44 22.87 19.61
N HIS A 77 -23.31 21.86 19.71
CA HIS A 77 -24.73 22.07 20.01
C HIS A 77 -24.95 21.77 21.50
N PRO A 78 -25.42 22.74 22.32
CA PRO A 78 -25.81 22.44 23.68
C PRO A 78 -27.24 21.88 23.69
N ALA A 79 -27.48 20.80 24.43
CA ALA A 79 -28.42 20.79 25.56
C ALA A 79 -28.83 19.37 25.99
N ILE A 80 -29.26 19.32 27.26
CA ILE A 80 -30.16 18.37 27.91
C ILE A 80 -29.52 17.17 28.66
N ILE A 81 -29.34 17.44 29.97
CA ILE A 81 -29.51 16.57 31.14
C ILE A 81 -30.08 15.16 30.90
N ASN A 82 -29.43 14.12 31.44
CA ASN A 82 -30.09 12.86 31.81
C ASN A 82 -29.62 12.44 33.20
N GLY A 83 -30.51 12.62 34.18
CA GLY A 83 -30.46 11.86 35.42
C GLY A 83 -30.99 10.44 35.21
N ALA A 84 -30.59 9.55 36.12
CA ALA A 84 -31.12 8.21 36.34
C ALA A 84 -30.77 7.14 35.27
N PHE A 85 -29.69 6.39 35.53
CA PHE A 85 -29.58 5.00 35.10
C PHE A 85 -29.05 4.14 36.26
N ASP A 86 -29.83 4.10 37.34
CA ASP A 86 -29.68 3.09 38.38
C ASP A 86 -30.71 1.99 38.05
N ALA A 87 -30.20 0.82 37.64
CA ALA A 87 -30.85 -0.51 37.70
C ALA A 87 -30.29 -1.42 36.59
N LEU A 88 -29.22 -2.15 36.92
CA LEU A 88 -29.01 -3.48 36.33
C LEU A 88 -30.09 -4.42 36.89
N PRO A 89 -30.53 -5.40 36.09
CA PRO A 89 -30.58 -6.74 36.65
C PRO A 89 -29.83 -7.78 35.80
N ALA A 90 -29.42 -8.81 36.54
CA ALA A 90 -28.53 -9.89 36.19
C ALA A 90 -29.17 -10.98 35.31
N SER A 91 -28.28 -11.72 34.63
CA SER A 91 -28.46 -13.08 34.11
C SER A 91 -29.48 -13.28 32.97
N ALA A 92 -28.97 -13.51 31.76
CA ALA A 92 -29.65 -14.31 30.76
C ALA A 92 -28.63 -14.97 29.82
N ASP A 93 -28.54 -16.30 29.91
CA ASP A 93 -27.83 -17.19 28.99
C ASP A 93 -28.30 -16.99 27.55
N ILE A 94 -27.36 -16.79 26.62
CA ILE A 94 -27.65 -16.76 25.18
C ILE A 94 -27.27 -18.12 24.57
N VAL A 95 -28.28 -18.90 24.24
CA VAL A 95 -28.17 -20.11 23.39
C VAL A 95 -28.21 -19.65 21.93
N ILE A 96 -27.23 -20.10 21.12
CA ILE A 96 -27.17 -19.81 19.67
C ILE A 96 -27.78 -20.98 18.90
N ASP A 97 -28.83 -20.70 18.13
CA ASP A 97 -29.46 -21.61 17.17
C ASP A 97 -28.77 -21.49 15.79
N VAL A 98 -28.31 -22.61 15.22
CA VAL A 98 -27.74 -22.69 13.86
C VAL A 98 -28.74 -23.38 12.94
N GLY A 99 -29.61 -22.58 12.33
CA GLY A 99 -30.63 -23.00 11.38
C GLY A 99 -30.23 -22.77 9.91
N ALA A 100 -29.91 -23.88 9.25
CA ALA A 100 -30.20 -24.29 7.86
C ALA A 100 -29.98 -23.35 6.64
N LYS A 101 -29.22 -23.93 5.72
CA LYS A 101 -29.03 -23.65 4.29
C LYS A 101 -30.29 -23.95 3.45
N PRO A 102 -30.56 -23.24 2.33
CA PRO A 102 -31.34 -23.78 1.21
C PRO A 102 -30.48 -24.64 0.27
#